data_AF-A0A2T2T1N6-F1
#
_entry.id   AF-A0A2T2T1N6-F1
#
_cell.length_a   1.000
_cell.length_b   1.000
_cell.length_c   1.000
_cell.angle_alpha   90.00
_cell.angle_beta   90.00
_cell.angle_gamma   90.00
#
_symmetry.space_group_name_H-M   'P 1'
#
loop_
_entity.id
_entity.type
_entity.pdbx_description
1 polymer ?
#
loop_
_entity_poly.entity_id
_entity_poly.type
_entity_poly.pdbx_seq_one_letter_code
_entity_poly.pdbx_strand_id
1 'polypeptide(L)'
;MDDWRKTLELSGKALGAILVCEAVGLLAGWATQTSVTTWYPTLAKPGFTPPNWVFAPVWTLLYALMGLAAFLVWRRGFRHPRVRNALVVFAVQLALNAGWSFAFFGARSPALGLVVILLLWGTLAWTLDRFFR
;
A
#
# COMPACT_ATOMS: atom_id res chain seq x y z
N MET A 1 -14.93 -29.03 18.87
CA MET A 1 -14.86 -27.86 19.78
C MET A 1 -13.67 -26.92 19.48
N ASP A 2 -12.84 -27.21 18.45
CA ASP A 2 -11.59 -26.47 18.13
C ASP A 2 -11.69 -25.42 16.99
N ASP A 3 -12.82 -25.34 16.30
CA ASP A 3 -12.94 -24.60 15.04
C ASP A 3 -13.00 -23.06 15.21
N TRP A 4 -13.66 -22.60 16.27
CA TRP A 4 -13.80 -21.18 16.57
C TRP A 4 -12.48 -20.54 17.03
N ARG A 5 -11.61 -21.30 17.71
CA ARG A 5 -10.28 -20.83 18.15
C ARG A 5 -9.37 -20.57 16.96
N LYS A 6 -9.30 -21.52 16.01
CA LYS A 6 -8.55 -21.35 14.76
C LYS A 6 -9.08 -20.19 13.93
N THR A 7 -10.40 -20.01 13.89
CA THR A 7 -11.03 -18.88 13.19
C THR A 7 -10.63 -17.55 13.83
N LEU A 8 -10.69 -17.42 15.16
CA LEU A 8 -10.24 -16.22 15.87
C LEU A 8 -8.76 -15.90 15.62
N GLU A 9 -7.89 -16.91 15.66
CA GLU A 9 -6.46 -16.71 15.39
C GLU A 9 -6.20 -16.23 13.97
N LEU A 10 -6.88 -16.81 12.97
CA LEU A 10 -6.75 -16.40 11.57
C LEU A 10 -7.29 -14.98 11.35
N SER A 11 -8.46 -14.66 11.91
CA SER A 11 -9.05 -13.33 11.86
C SER A 11 -8.15 -12.29 12.53
N GLY A 12 -7.55 -12.60 13.67
CA GLY A 12 -6.60 -11.72 14.36
C GLY A 12 -5.35 -11.45 13.53
N LYS A 13 -4.80 -12.47 12.86
CA LYS A 13 -3.65 -12.31 11.94
C LYS A 13 -4.00 -11.48 10.71
N ALA A 14 -5.19 -11.67 10.14
CA ALA A 14 -5.68 -10.88 9.02
C ALA A 14 -5.83 -9.41 9.40
N LEU A 15 -6.49 -9.15 10.54
CA LEU A 15 -6.66 -7.80 11.07
C LEU A 15 -5.31 -7.14 11.35
N GLY A 16 -4.35 -7.87 11.93
CA GLY A 16 -3.00 -7.36 12.14
C GLY A 16 -2.31 -6.92 10.85
N ALA A 17 -2.41 -7.72 9.78
CA ALA A 17 -1.83 -7.35 8.48
C ALA A 17 -2.50 -6.13 7.85
N ILE A 18 -3.83 -6.03 7.97
CA ILE A 18 -4.61 -4.86 7.54
C ILE A 18 -4.15 -3.61 8.31
N LEU A 19 -4.10 -3.67 9.63
CA LEU A 19 -3.70 -2.54 10.47
C LEU A 19 -2.27 -2.06 10.19
N VAL A 20 -1.34 -2.97 9.89
CA VAL A 20 0.01 -2.60 9.46
C VAL A 20 -0.01 -1.82 8.14
N CYS A 21 -0.79 -2.28 7.16
CA CYS A 21 -0.90 -1.58 5.88
C CYS A 21 -1.59 -0.23 6.02
N GLU A 22 -2.67 -0.15 6.82
CA GLU A 22 -3.33 1.11 7.13
C GLU A 22 -2.41 2.10 7.86
N ALA A 23 -1.58 1.63 8.80
CA ALA A 23 -0.60 2.49 9.48
C ALA A 23 0.38 3.12 8.48
N VAL A 24 0.85 2.33 7.49
CA VAL A 24 1.69 2.85 6.40
C VAL A 24 0.90 3.84 5.53
N GLY A 25 -0.36 3.55 5.23
CA GLY A 25 -1.26 4.44 4.49
C GLY A 25 -1.52 5.76 5.21
N LEU A 26 -1.65 5.75 6.54
CA LEU A 26 -1.78 6.95 7.36
C LEU A 26 -0.51 7.81 7.34
N LEU A 27 0.66 7.18 7.40
CA LEU A 27 1.95 7.89 7.25
C LEU A 27 2.08 8.54 5.86
N ALA A 28 1.69 7.81 4.81
CA ALA A 28 1.65 8.35 3.46
C ALA A 28 0.61 9.48 3.33
N GLY A 29 -0.56 9.32 3.95
CA GLY A 29 -1.62 10.31 3.99
C GLY A 29 -1.20 11.59 4.71
N TRP A 30 -0.45 11.48 5.80
CA TRP A 30 0.13 12.64 6.47
C TRP A 30 1.04 13.45 5.55
N ALA A 31 1.92 12.77 4.79
CA ALA A 31 2.77 13.43 3.80
C ALA A 31 1.95 14.11 2.69
N THR A 32 0.86 13.48 2.23
CA THR A 32 -0.08 14.08 1.26
C THR A 32 -0.71 15.37 1.79
N GLN A 33 -1.16 15.37 3.06
CA GLN A 33 -1.83 16.52 3.67
C GLN A 33 -0.95 17.77 3.79
N THR A 34 0.38 17.62 3.74
CA THR A 34 1.31 18.76 3.80
C THR A 34 1.14 19.76 2.65
N SER A 35 0.59 19.32 1.51
CA SER A 35 0.56 20.15 0.31
C SER A 35 -0.64 19.92 -0.63
N VAL A 36 -1.55 18.99 -0.32
CA VAL A 36 -2.73 18.68 -1.16
C VAL A 36 -3.77 19.81 -1.24
N THR A 37 -3.86 20.68 -0.23
CA THR A 37 -4.79 21.83 -0.22
C THR A 37 -4.14 23.15 -0.60
N THR A 38 -2.80 23.20 -0.69
CA THR A 38 -2.04 24.44 -0.91
C THR A 38 -1.32 24.44 -2.25
N TRP A 39 -0.40 23.50 -2.46
CA TRP A 39 0.40 23.39 -3.68
C TRP A 39 -0.31 22.60 -4.78
N TYR A 40 -0.90 21.45 -4.45
CA TYR A 40 -1.55 20.58 -5.44
C TYR A 40 -2.66 21.28 -6.27
N PRO A 41 -3.46 22.21 -5.71
CA PRO A 41 -4.44 22.96 -6.50
C PRO A 41 -3.82 23.84 -7.59
N THR A 42 -2.59 24.33 -7.42
CA THR A 42 -1.92 25.23 -8.37
C THR A 42 -1.40 24.53 -9.63
N LEU A 43 -1.30 23.19 -9.60
CA LEU A 43 -0.86 22.40 -10.74
C LEU A 43 -1.90 22.43 -11.88
N ALA A 44 -1.42 22.54 -13.11
CA ALA A 44 -2.21 22.28 -14.31
C ALA A 44 -2.53 20.78 -14.38
N LYS A 45 -3.77 20.43 -14.04
CA LYS A 45 -4.27 19.05 -13.97
C LYS A 45 -5.20 18.77 -15.16
N PRO A 46 -5.17 17.56 -15.73
CA PRO A 46 -6.15 17.19 -16.75
C PRO A 46 -7.56 17.09 -16.13
N GLY A 47 -8.59 17.33 -16.95
CA GLY A 47 -10.00 17.36 -16.51
C GLY A 47 -10.56 16.03 -15.97
N PHE A 48 -9.85 14.91 -16.16
CA PHE A 48 -10.22 13.60 -15.61
C PHE A 48 -9.61 13.32 -14.22
N THR A 49 -8.94 14.29 -13.61
CA THR A 49 -8.38 14.14 -12.26
C THR A 49 -9.53 14.08 -11.24
N PRO A 50 -9.62 13.05 -10.39
CA PRO A 50 -10.72 12.94 -9.45
C PRO A 50 -10.66 14.05 -8.38
N PRO A 51 -11.80 14.39 -7.74
CA PRO A 51 -11.83 15.31 -6.61
C PRO A 51 -10.94 14.85 -5.44
N ASN A 52 -10.33 15.79 -4.72
CA ASN A 52 -9.40 15.51 -3.62
C ASN A 52 -9.97 14.61 -2.50
N TRP A 53 -11.28 14.68 -2.23
CA TRP A 53 -11.91 13.87 -1.19
C TRP A 53 -11.95 12.38 -1.53
N VAL A 54 -11.90 12.01 -2.81
CA VAL A 54 -11.95 10.60 -3.28
C VAL A 54 -10.69 9.84 -2.88
N PHE A 55 -9.56 10.53 -2.72
CA PHE A 55 -8.28 9.91 -2.39
C PHE A 55 -8.34 9.13 -1.07
N ALA A 56 -8.94 9.70 -0.01
CA ALA A 56 -8.95 9.04 1.29
C ALA A 56 -9.71 7.71 1.30
N PRO A 57 -11.00 7.63 0.86
CA PRO A 57 -11.72 6.36 0.81
C PRO A 57 -11.06 5.30 -0.08
N VAL A 58 -10.56 5.70 -1.26
CA VAL A 58 -9.92 4.76 -2.20
C VAL A 58 -8.64 4.20 -1.62
N TRP A 59 -7.78 5.04 -1.04
CA TRP A 59 -6.52 4.56 -0.47
C TRP A 59 -6.72 3.71 0.77
N THR A 60 -7.65 4.06 1.67
CA THR A 60 -8.03 3.18 2.79
C THR A 60 -8.47 1.81 2.28
N LEU A 61 -9.37 1.76 1.29
CA LEU A 61 -9.79 0.48 0.73
C LEU A 61 -8.60 -0.31 0.13
N LEU A 62 -7.70 0.37 -0.60
CA LEU A 62 -6.53 -0.27 -1.20
C LEU A 62 -5.56 -0.81 -0.14
N TYR A 63 -5.26 -0.07 0.92
CA TYR A 63 -4.37 -0.51 2.00
C TYR A 63 -4.98 -1.70 2.78
N ALA A 64 -6.29 -1.68 3.03
CA ALA A 64 -6.99 -2.84 3.59
C ALA A 64 -6.88 -4.08 2.71
N LEU A 65 -7.08 -3.94 1.39
CA LEU A 65 -6.96 -5.04 0.44
C LEU A 65 -5.51 -5.56 0.33
N MET A 66 -4.51 -4.67 0.39
CA MET A 66 -3.10 -5.05 0.42
C MET A 66 -2.77 -5.87 1.67
N GLY A 67 -3.22 -5.44 2.85
CA GLY A 67 -3.03 -6.17 4.10
C GLY A 67 -3.71 -7.54 4.09
N LEU A 68 -4.93 -7.60 3.55
CA LEU A 68 -5.63 -8.86 3.34
C LEU A 68 -4.85 -9.79 2.40
N ALA A 69 -4.37 -9.28 1.26
CA ALA A 69 -3.58 -10.05 0.30
C ALA A 69 -2.28 -10.59 0.92
N ALA A 70 -1.56 -9.76 1.67
CA ALA A 70 -0.35 -10.16 2.40
C ALA A 70 -0.65 -11.26 3.42
N PHE A 71 -1.76 -11.17 4.15
CA PHE A 71 -2.22 -12.22 5.05
C PHE A 71 -2.53 -13.54 4.32
N LEU A 72 -3.22 -13.48 3.16
CA LEU A 72 -3.55 -14.66 2.36
C LEU A 72 -2.30 -15.41 1.86
N VAL A 73 -1.20 -14.70 1.62
CA VAL A 73 0.10 -15.29 1.29
C VAL A 73 0.78 -15.82 2.55
N TRP A 74 0.82 -15.02 3.62
CA TRP A 74 1.49 -15.37 4.88
C TRP A 74 0.93 -16.65 5.52
N ARG A 75 -0.41 -16.85 5.47
CA ARG A 75 -1.07 -18.04 6.04
C ARG A 75 -0.67 -19.35 5.36
N ARG A 76 -0.06 -19.33 4.18
CA ARG A 76 0.51 -20.53 3.53
C ARG A 76 1.78 -21.05 4.22
N GLY A 77 2.32 -20.31 5.19
CA GLY A 77 3.42 -20.73 6.05
C GLY A 77 4.69 -19.92 5.84
N PHE A 78 5.02 -19.06 6.81
CA PHE A 78 6.18 -18.15 6.74
C PHE A 78 7.54 -18.85 6.58
N ARG A 79 7.66 -20.11 7.03
CA ARG A 79 8.89 -20.91 6.88
C ARG A 79 9.17 -21.27 5.42
N HIS A 80 8.19 -21.21 4.54
CA HIS A 80 8.38 -21.53 3.13
C HIS A 80 9.17 -20.40 2.44
N PRO A 81 10.33 -20.68 1.81
CA PRO A 81 11.16 -19.63 1.20
C PRO A 81 10.42 -18.76 0.18
N ARG A 82 9.47 -19.33 -0.58
CA ARG A 82 8.66 -18.55 -1.53
C ARG A 82 7.75 -17.54 -0.85
N VAL A 83 7.14 -17.90 0.28
CA VAL A 83 6.26 -17.00 1.04
C VAL A 83 7.06 -15.83 1.61
N ARG A 84 8.23 -16.12 2.21
CA ARG A 84 9.12 -15.05 2.70
C ARG A 84 9.56 -14.12 1.57
N ASN A 85 9.98 -14.67 0.44
CA ASN A 85 10.38 -13.86 -0.71
C ASN A 85 9.22 -13.00 -1.23
N ALA A 86 8.01 -13.54 -1.33
CA ALA A 86 6.82 -12.79 -1.74
C ALA A 86 6.53 -11.62 -0.77
N LEU A 87 6.59 -11.87 0.54
CA LEU A 87 6.34 -10.85 1.56
C LEU A 87 7.43 -9.76 1.61
N VAL A 88 8.69 -10.11 1.33
CA VAL A 88 9.78 -9.11 1.21
C VAL A 88 9.55 -8.21 0.00
N VAL A 89 9.21 -8.78 -1.16
CA VAL A 89 8.89 -8.00 -2.36
C VAL A 89 7.69 -7.08 -2.12
N PHE A 90 6.65 -7.60 -1.47
CA PHE A 90 5.49 -6.80 -1.03
C PHE A 90 5.89 -5.68 -0.06
N ALA A 91 6.76 -5.93 0.92
CA ALA A 91 7.22 -4.91 1.85
C ALA A 91 7.98 -3.78 1.14
N VAL A 92 8.82 -4.11 0.15
CA VAL A 92 9.50 -3.11 -0.69
C VAL A 92 8.49 -2.30 -1.50
N GLN A 93 7.51 -2.97 -2.12
CA GLN A 93 6.44 -2.31 -2.87
C GLN A 93 5.60 -1.38 -1.97
N LEU A 94 5.27 -1.81 -0.76
CA LEU A 94 4.55 -1.02 0.24
C LEU A 94 5.35 0.20 0.70
N ALA A 95 6.66 0.05 0.91
CA ALA A 95 7.55 1.16 1.27
C ALA A 95 7.66 2.19 0.13
N LEU A 96 7.80 1.73 -1.12
CA LEU A 96 7.76 2.60 -2.29
C LEU A 96 6.41 3.30 -2.44
N ASN A 97 5.31 2.61 -2.10
CA ASN A 97 3.96 3.15 -2.16
C ASN A 97 3.80 4.34 -1.22
N ALA A 98 4.24 4.19 0.04
CA ALA A 98 4.26 5.30 0.98
C ALA A 98 5.25 6.40 0.56
N GLY A 99 6.43 6.01 0.08
CA GLY A 99 7.47 6.92 -0.40
C GLY A 99 7.01 7.85 -1.52
N TRP A 100 6.02 7.43 -2.32
CA TRP A 100 5.42 8.27 -3.36
C TRP A 100 4.81 9.55 -2.80
N SER A 101 4.08 9.48 -1.67
CA SER A 101 3.49 10.67 -1.06
C SER A 101 4.55 11.66 -0.58
N PHE A 102 5.68 11.16 -0.05
CA PHE A 102 6.80 12.01 0.34
C PHE A 102 7.49 12.65 -0.87
N ALA A 103 7.68 11.89 -1.95
CA ALA A 103 8.29 12.40 -3.18
C ALA A 103 7.42 13.44 -3.90
N PHE A 104 6.11 13.16 -4.03
CA PHE A 104 5.19 14.02 -4.77
C PHE A 104 4.72 15.20 -3.93
N PHE A 105 4.11 14.95 -2.76
CA PHE A 105 3.52 16.00 -1.93
C PHE A 105 4.53 16.62 -0.97
N GLY A 106 5.38 15.81 -0.32
CA GLY A 106 6.40 16.29 0.62
C GLY A 106 7.45 17.17 -0.06
N ALA A 107 8.07 16.66 -1.13
CA ALA A 107 9.06 17.38 -1.92
C ALA A 107 8.44 18.27 -3.02
N ARG A 108 7.11 18.28 -3.17
CA ARG A 108 6.37 19.08 -4.18
C ARG A 108 6.92 18.88 -5.61
N SER A 109 7.32 17.65 -5.93
CA SER A 109 8.02 17.33 -7.17
C SER A 109 7.29 16.25 -7.97
N PRO A 110 6.55 16.63 -9.02
CA PRO A 110 5.92 15.68 -9.93
C PRO A 110 6.94 14.76 -10.61
N ALA A 111 8.16 15.26 -10.88
CA ALA A 111 9.24 14.48 -11.48
C ALA A 111 9.71 13.35 -10.54
N LEU A 112 9.92 13.64 -9.25
CA LEU A 112 10.26 12.59 -8.28
C LEU A 112 9.10 11.61 -8.09
N GLY A 113 7.87 12.11 -8.04
CA GLY A 113 6.67 11.25 -8.01
C GLY A 113 6.59 10.30 -9.21
N LEU A 114 6.96 10.76 -10.42
CA LEU A 114 7.00 9.94 -11.62
C LEU A 114 8.06 8.83 -11.51
N VAL A 115 9.27 9.15 -11.04
CA VAL A 115 10.32 8.13 -10.82
C VAL A 115 9.82 7.05 -9.87
N VAL A 116 9.19 7.43 -8.75
CA VAL A 116 8.63 6.46 -7.80
C VAL A 116 7.50 5.64 -8.42
N ILE A 117 6.65 6.23 -9.26
CA ILE A 117 5.62 5.49 -10.00
C ILE A 117 6.25 4.42 -10.91
N LEU A 118 7.31 4.73 -11.65
CA LEU A 118 7.97 3.75 -12.52
C LEU A 118 8.53 2.57 -11.71
N LEU A 119 9.14 2.84 -10.56
CA LEU A 119 9.61 1.81 -9.62
C LEU A 119 8.45 1.01 -9.03
N LEU A 120 7.33 1.66 -8.72
CA LEU A 120 6.11 1.03 -8.24
C LEU A 120 5.51 0.07 -9.27
N TRP A 121 5.50 0.42 -10.55
CA TRP A 121 5.02 -0.48 -11.60
C TRP A 121 5.87 -1.74 -11.70
N GLY A 122 7.20 -1.60 -11.65
CA GLY A 122 8.11 -2.74 -11.65
C GLY A 122 7.92 -3.64 -10.42
N THR A 123 7.84 -3.04 -9.23
CA THR A 123 7.63 -3.81 -7.99
C THR A 123 6.22 -4.38 -7.88
N LEU A 124 5.20 -3.74 -8.42
CA LEU A 124 3.84 -4.28 -8.51
C LEU A 124 3.81 -5.54 -9.37
N ALA A 125 4.39 -5.49 -10.58
CA ALA A 125 4.49 -6.66 -11.45
C ALA A 125 5.24 -7.81 -10.75
N TRP A 126 6.30 -7.50 -10.02
CA TRP A 126 7.06 -8.48 -9.25
C TRP A 126 6.24 -9.08 -8.09
N THR A 127 5.53 -8.25 -7.33
CA THR A 127 4.63 -8.71 -6.26
C THR A 127 3.55 -9.63 -6.80
N LEU A 128 2.93 -9.29 -7.93
CA LEU A 128 1.91 -10.13 -8.58
C LEU A 128 2.49 -11.50 -8.95
N ASP A 129 3.63 -11.55 -9.64
CA ASP A 129 4.29 -12.82 -9.99
C ASP A 129 4.56 -13.69 -8.74
N ARG A 130 5.02 -13.09 -7.63
CA ARG A 130 5.33 -13.83 -6.40
C ARG A 130 4.11 -14.22 -5.58
N PHE A 131 2.99 -13.51 -5.72
CA PHE A 131 1.75 -13.84 -5.01
C PHE A 131 0.96 -14.96 -5.69
N PHE A 132 1.08 -15.09 -7.02
CA PHE A 132 0.36 -16.11 -7.81
C PHE A 132 1.13 -17.43 -8.01
N ARG A 133 2.41 -17.51 -7.64
CA ARG A 133 3.24 -18.73 -7.68
C ARG A 133 3.32 -19.47 -6.34
#